data_AF-A0A832A9D8-F1
#
_entry.id   AF-A0A832A9D8-F1
#
_cell.length_a   1.000
_cell.length_b   1.000
_cell.length_c   1.000
_cell.angle_alpha   90.00
_cell.angle_beta   90.00
_cell.angle_gamma   90.00
#
_symmetry.space_group_name_H-M   'P 1'
#
loop_
_entity.id
_entity.type
_entity.pdbx_description
1 polymer ?
#
loop_
_entity_poly.entity_id
_entity_poly.type
_entity_poly.pdbx_seq_one_letter_code
_entity_poly.pdbx_strand_id
1 'polypeptide(L)'
;KILESKIKIPEIKRKKPPRYTPLSRRQDRPAAISWLLRNHPELTEAQISRLVGTTKPTIIAIRERTHWNSAGIQPADPVALGLCRQTDLDAMVAKAAARVARERKKAAEEAAASGTLLSPEEALAVADTTPAPEKTVATLLSAEEVQKHKEATESAATFANFEDKKATDDGKPEDQEYNADAVFAKFEDKKKPDSENT
;
A
#
# COMPACT_ATOMS: atom_id res chain seq x y z
N LYS A 1 15.88 44.53 -39.08
CA LYS A 1 16.19 44.26 -37.65
C LYS A 1 14.93 44.53 -36.85
N ILE A 2 14.29 43.50 -36.33
CA ILE A 2 13.09 43.65 -35.49
C ILE A 2 13.56 44.03 -34.08
N LEU A 3 12.98 45.11 -33.52
CA LEU A 3 13.28 45.62 -32.19
C LEU A 3 12.63 44.69 -31.15
N GLU A 4 13.44 44.08 -30.29
CA GLU A 4 12.97 43.25 -29.19
C GLU A 4 12.30 44.12 -28.12
N SER A 5 11.04 43.81 -27.80
CA SER A 5 10.25 44.54 -26.81
C SER A 5 10.84 44.41 -25.41
N LYS A 6 11.23 45.54 -24.79
CA LYS A 6 11.83 45.64 -23.44
C LYS A 6 10.85 45.43 -22.28
N ILE A 7 9.72 44.75 -22.50
CA ILE A 7 8.68 44.55 -21.48
C ILE A 7 8.71 43.09 -21.05
N LYS A 8 9.27 42.83 -19.86
CA LYS A 8 9.19 41.53 -19.20
C LYS A 8 7.79 41.39 -18.60
N ILE A 9 6.84 40.90 -19.40
CA ILE A 9 5.53 40.50 -18.90
C ILE A 9 5.76 39.31 -17.97
N PRO A 10 5.37 39.37 -16.68
CA PRO A 10 5.49 38.21 -15.81
C PRO A 10 4.60 37.10 -16.35
N GLU A 11 5.19 35.93 -16.60
CA GLU A 11 4.45 34.77 -17.09
C GLU A 11 3.41 34.35 -16.04
N ILE A 12 2.13 34.63 -16.34
CA ILE A 12 1.01 34.28 -15.47
C ILE A 12 0.92 32.75 -15.45
N LYS A 13 1.47 32.12 -14.40
CA LYS A 13 1.36 30.68 -14.17
C LYS A 13 -0.11 30.31 -14.03
N ARG A 14 -0.71 29.81 -15.11
CA ARG A 14 -2.08 29.32 -15.12
C ARG A 14 -2.19 28.19 -14.10
N LYS A 15 -3.05 28.36 -13.09
CA LYS A 15 -3.35 27.30 -12.13
C LYS A 15 -4.02 26.15 -12.90
N LYS A 16 -3.44 24.95 -12.83
CA LYS A 16 -4.03 23.74 -13.44
C LYS A 16 -5.45 23.60 -12.85
N PRO A 17 -6.51 23.43 -13.66
CA PRO A 17 -7.86 23.23 -13.14
C PRO A 17 -7.89 21.94 -12.30
N PRO A 18 -8.78 21.86 -11.29
CA PRO A 18 -8.95 20.62 -10.52
C PRO A 18 -9.22 19.44 -11.45
N ARG A 19 -8.39 18.38 -11.38
CA ARG A 19 -8.62 17.14 -12.14
C ARG A 19 -9.70 16.32 -11.44
N TYR A 20 -10.93 16.42 -11.92
CA TYR A 20 -11.99 15.49 -11.51
C TYR A 20 -11.87 14.19 -12.31
N THR A 21 -11.71 13.06 -11.62
CA THR A 21 -11.80 11.73 -12.23
C THR A 21 -13.24 11.21 -12.11
N PRO A 22 -13.90 10.83 -13.22
CA PRO A 22 -15.28 10.31 -13.20
C PRO A 22 -15.39 8.99 -12.41
N LEU A 23 -16.62 8.63 -11.98
CA LEU A 23 -16.92 7.47 -11.12
C LEU A 23 -16.32 6.15 -11.65
N SER A 24 -16.42 5.93 -12.96
CA SER A 24 -15.85 4.75 -13.64
C SER A 24 -14.34 4.59 -13.43
N ARG A 25 -13.61 5.71 -13.32
CA ARG A 25 -12.14 5.75 -13.18
C ARG A 25 -11.67 5.91 -11.73
N ARG A 26 -12.58 5.75 -10.75
CA ARG A 26 -12.22 5.93 -9.32
C ARG A 26 -11.46 4.75 -8.75
N GLN A 27 -11.70 3.55 -9.25
CA GLN A 27 -11.00 2.31 -8.87
C GLN A 27 -9.55 2.30 -9.36
N ASP A 28 -9.25 3.06 -10.42
CA ASP A 28 -7.89 3.22 -10.95
C ASP A 28 -6.97 4.01 -9.99
N ARG A 29 -7.55 4.83 -9.12
CA ARG A 29 -6.78 5.66 -8.17
C ARG A 29 -6.11 4.86 -7.05
N PRO A 30 -6.79 3.94 -6.33
CA PRO A 30 -6.12 3.09 -5.36
C PRO A 30 -5.09 2.15 -6.00
N ALA A 31 -5.36 1.66 -7.22
CA ALA A 31 -4.40 0.90 -8.02
C ALA A 31 -3.11 1.70 -8.31
N ALA A 32 -3.27 2.95 -8.76
CA ALA A 32 -2.16 3.87 -9.01
C ALA A 32 -1.35 4.21 -7.74
N ILE A 33 -2.03 4.45 -6.61
CA ILE A 33 -1.36 4.74 -5.34
C ILE A 33 -0.55 3.52 -4.88
N SER A 34 -1.12 2.32 -4.95
CA SER A 34 -0.43 1.09 -4.55
C SER A 34 0.85 0.87 -5.38
N TRP A 35 0.79 1.17 -6.69
CA TRP A 35 1.96 1.10 -7.57
C TRP A 35 3.03 2.13 -7.21
N LEU A 36 2.65 3.38 -6.95
CA LEU A 36 3.58 4.44 -6.55
C LEU A 36 4.29 4.13 -5.23
N LEU A 37 3.55 3.61 -4.24
CA LEU A 37 4.12 3.23 -2.94
C LEU A 37 5.11 2.06 -3.05
N ARG A 38 4.89 1.13 -3.99
CA ARG A 38 5.78 -0.01 -4.21
C ARG A 38 7.04 0.37 -4.99
N ASN A 39 6.91 1.17 -6.05
CA ASN A 39 8.02 1.46 -6.96
C ASN A 39 8.80 2.73 -6.58
N HIS A 40 8.14 3.72 -6.00
CA HIS A 40 8.72 5.02 -5.70
C HIS A 40 8.47 5.44 -4.24
N PRO A 41 9.10 4.76 -3.25
CA PRO A 41 9.00 5.13 -1.84
C PRO A 41 9.65 6.49 -1.55
N GLU A 42 10.43 7.04 -2.48
CA GLU A 42 11.03 8.37 -2.39
C GLU A 42 9.99 9.49 -2.52
N LEU A 43 8.83 9.21 -3.12
CA LEU A 43 7.76 10.19 -3.30
C LEU A 43 7.02 10.44 -1.98
N THR A 44 6.85 11.72 -1.65
CA THR A 44 6.00 12.11 -0.52
C THR A 44 4.53 11.97 -0.86
N GLU A 45 3.69 11.74 0.15
CA GLU A 45 2.23 11.74 0.03
C GLU A 45 1.69 13.03 -0.59
N ALA A 46 2.35 14.17 -0.31
CA ALA A 46 2.02 15.47 -0.89
C ALA A 46 2.34 15.55 -2.40
N GLN A 47 3.32 14.80 -2.90
CA GLN A 47 3.60 14.67 -4.33
C GLN A 47 2.59 13.71 -4.98
N ILE A 48 2.33 12.57 -4.35
CA ILE A 48 1.35 11.57 -4.82
C ILE A 48 -0.05 12.18 -4.95
N SER A 49 -0.50 12.95 -3.95
CA SER A 49 -1.78 13.66 -3.96
C SER A 49 -1.91 14.61 -5.15
N ARG A 50 -0.84 15.34 -5.52
CA ARG A 50 -0.83 16.23 -6.68
C ARG A 50 -0.81 15.49 -8.01
N LEU A 51 -0.20 14.30 -8.05
CA LEU A 51 -0.02 13.50 -9.26
C LEU A 51 -1.32 12.79 -9.65
N VAL A 52 -1.92 12.08 -8.70
CA VAL A 52 -3.11 11.24 -8.91
C VAL A 52 -4.40 12.03 -8.71
N GLY A 53 -4.36 13.15 -7.98
CA GLY A 53 -5.55 13.92 -7.62
C GLY A 53 -6.35 13.28 -6.48
N THR A 54 -5.65 12.62 -5.54
CA THR A 54 -6.24 11.95 -4.38
C THR A 54 -5.94 12.71 -3.09
N THR A 55 -6.59 12.36 -2.00
CA THR A 55 -6.37 12.98 -0.69
C THR A 55 -5.37 12.16 0.14
N LYS A 56 -4.62 12.84 1.02
CA LYS A 56 -3.69 12.21 1.96
C LYS A 56 -4.29 11.08 2.81
N PRO A 57 -5.49 11.21 3.43
CA PRO A 57 -6.07 10.10 4.20
C PRO A 57 -6.31 8.85 3.35
N THR A 58 -6.65 9.00 2.06
CA THR A 58 -6.77 7.84 1.17
C THR A 58 -5.42 7.17 0.90
N ILE A 59 -4.33 7.95 0.78
CA ILE A 59 -2.98 7.41 0.60
C ILE A 59 -2.54 6.63 1.84
N ILE A 60 -2.78 7.19 3.04
CA ILE A 60 -2.50 6.52 4.32
C ILE A 60 -3.31 5.23 4.44
N ALA A 61 -4.61 5.27 4.14
CA ALA A 61 -5.45 4.07 4.20
C ALA A 61 -4.98 2.94 3.27
N ILE A 62 -4.39 3.28 2.11
CA ILE A 62 -3.82 2.27 1.20
C ILE A 62 -2.48 1.75 1.71
N ARG A 63 -1.65 2.62 2.31
CA ARG A 63 -0.39 2.24 2.95
C ARG A 63 -0.62 1.28 4.11
N GLU A 64 -1.62 1.57 4.93
CA GLU A 64 -2.03 0.77 6.09
C GLU A 64 -2.95 -0.40 5.72
N ARG A 65 -3.36 -0.51 4.45
CA ARG A 65 -4.33 -1.51 3.97
C ARG A 65 -5.67 -1.49 4.72
N THR A 66 -6.11 -0.31 5.14
CA THR A 66 -7.41 -0.03 5.77
C THR A 66 -8.46 0.48 4.79
N HIS A 67 -8.13 0.55 3.48
CA HIS A 67 -9.12 0.84 2.45
C HIS A 67 -10.14 -0.32 2.35
N TRP A 68 -11.42 0.00 2.10
CA TRP A 68 -12.49 -0.99 2.02
C TRP A 68 -12.22 -2.12 1.00
N ASN A 69 -11.47 -1.83 -0.08
CA ASN A 69 -11.08 -2.81 -1.10
C ASN A 69 -9.59 -3.19 -1.02
N SER A 70 -8.97 -3.20 0.15
CA SER A 70 -7.51 -3.41 0.24
C SER A 70 -7.04 -4.76 -0.33
N ALA A 71 -7.88 -5.79 -0.31
CA ALA A 71 -7.58 -7.11 -0.86
C ALA A 71 -7.62 -7.15 -2.41
N GLY A 72 -8.46 -6.33 -3.04
CA GLY A 72 -8.65 -6.35 -4.50
C GLY A 72 -7.80 -5.35 -5.28
N ILE A 73 -6.98 -4.52 -4.62
CA ILE A 73 -6.18 -3.50 -5.30
C ILE A 73 -5.00 -4.15 -6.03
N GLN A 74 -5.08 -4.19 -7.36
CA GLN A 74 -3.95 -4.52 -8.22
C GLN A 74 -3.11 -3.26 -8.50
N PRO A 75 -1.79 -3.26 -8.28
CA PRO A 75 -0.95 -2.12 -8.59
C PRO A 75 -0.85 -1.91 -10.10
N ALA A 76 -1.22 -0.73 -10.56
CA ALA A 76 -1.11 -0.34 -11.96
C ALA A 76 -0.45 1.04 -12.09
N ASP A 77 0.32 1.25 -13.16
CA ASP A 77 1.06 2.50 -13.37
C ASP A 77 0.10 3.70 -13.61
N PRO A 78 0.23 4.81 -12.84
CA PRO A 78 -0.58 6.02 -13.05
C PRO A 78 -0.49 6.62 -14.45
N VAL A 79 0.59 6.42 -15.19
CA VAL A 79 0.74 6.91 -16.57
C VAL A 79 -0.04 6.03 -17.54
N ALA A 80 0.05 4.70 -17.39
CA ALA A 80 -0.73 3.75 -18.18
C ALA A 80 -2.24 3.94 -17.97
N LEU A 81 -2.65 4.30 -16.75
CA LEU A 81 -4.04 4.62 -16.42
C LEU A 81 -4.49 6.02 -16.90
N GLY A 82 -3.59 6.83 -17.45
CA GLY A 82 -3.87 8.18 -17.94
C GLY A 82 -4.15 9.22 -16.85
N LEU A 83 -3.87 8.90 -15.58
CA LEU A 83 -4.04 9.81 -14.44
C LEU A 83 -2.91 10.84 -14.37
N CYS A 84 -1.71 10.44 -14.80
CA CYS A 84 -0.51 11.25 -14.82
C CYS A 84 0.06 11.36 -16.25
N ARG A 85 0.80 12.44 -16.54
CA ARG A 85 1.66 12.52 -17.71
C ARG A 85 3.07 12.04 -17.35
N GLN A 86 3.75 11.36 -18.26
CA GLN A 86 5.12 10.88 -18.04
C GLN A 86 6.04 11.98 -17.50
N THR A 87 5.99 13.17 -18.12
CA THR A 87 6.80 14.33 -17.72
C THR A 87 6.53 14.80 -16.29
N ASP A 88 5.28 14.72 -15.82
CA ASP A 88 4.91 15.13 -14.46
C ASP A 88 5.43 14.11 -13.42
N LEU A 89 5.43 12.81 -13.76
CA LEU A 89 6.00 11.75 -12.91
C LEU A 89 7.51 11.93 -12.77
N ASP A 90 8.22 12.02 -13.90
CA ASP A 90 9.68 12.15 -13.92
C ASP A 90 10.16 13.40 -13.16
N ALA A 91 9.46 14.53 -13.31
CA ALA A 91 9.76 15.76 -12.58
C ALA A 91 9.59 15.62 -11.06
N MET A 92 8.58 14.88 -10.60
CA MET A 92 8.36 14.64 -9.18
C MET A 92 9.39 13.65 -8.60
N VAL A 93 9.75 12.62 -9.35
CA VAL A 93 10.79 11.65 -8.99
C VAL A 93 12.15 12.35 -8.88
N ALA A 94 12.55 13.14 -9.88
CA ALA A 94 13.78 13.91 -9.83
C ALA A 94 13.83 14.86 -8.61
N LYS A 95 12.72 15.52 -8.30
CA LYS A 95 12.61 16.39 -7.12
C LYS A 95 12.67 15.61 -5.81
N ALA A 96 12.08 14.42 -5.75
CA ALA A 96 12.12 13.54 -4.59
C ALA A 96 13.53 12.98 -4.37
N ALA A 97 14.17 12.46 -5.41
CA ALA A 97 15.53 11.95 -5.36
C ALA A 97 16.52 13.04 -4.89
N ALA A 98 16.40 14.26 -5.41
CA ALA A 98 17.22 15.40 -4.96
C ALA A 98 16.99 15.75 -3.47
N ARG A 99 15.76 15.60 -2.97
CA ARG A 99 15.44 15.80 -1.55
C ARG A 99 16.08 14.70 -0.69
N VAL A 100 15.88 13.44 -1.06
CA VAL A 100 16.44 12.28 -0.34
C VAL A 100 17.96 12.32 -0.33
N ALA A 101 18.61 12.68 -1.45
CA ALA A 101 20.06 12.85 -1.51
C ALA A 101 20.56 13.94 -0.57
N ARG A 102 19.84 15.07 -0.47
CA ARG A 102 20.17 16.14 0.47
C ARG A 102 19.98 15.70 1.93
N GLU A 103 18.90 15.00 2.23
CA GLU A 103 18.62 14.46 3.56
C GLU A 103 19.69 13.44 3.97
N ARG A 104 20.09 12.53 3.06
CA ARG A 104 21.19 11.59 3.27
C ARG A 104 22.52 12.30 3.50
N LYS A 105 22.84 13.35 2.73
CA LYS A 105 24.08 14.11 2.94
C LYS A 105 24.10 14.80 4.30
N LYS A 106 22.98 15.43 4.70
CA LYS A 106 22.85 16.05 6.02
C LYS A 106 22.95 15.02 7.14
N ALA A 107 22.26 13.88 7.01
CA ALA A 107 22.35 12.81 7.99
C ALA A 107 23.77 12.23 8.08
N ALA A 108 24.51 12.14 6.97
CA ALA A 108 25.91 11.72 6.98
C ALA A 108 26.84 12.75 7.63
N GLU A 109 26.61 14.04 7.40
CA GLU A 109 27.36 15.14 8.03
C GLU A 109 27.05 15.23 9.53
N GLU A 110 25.79 15.08 9.92
CA GLU A 110 25.36 15.02 11.33
C GLU A 110 25.85 13.74 12.01
N ALA A 111 25.88 12.58 11.33
CA ALA A 111 26.48 11.35 11.84
C ALA A 111 28.01 11.48 11.98
N ALA A 112 28.68 12.17 11.06
CA ALA A 112 30.11 12.46 11.14
C ALA A 112 30.42 13.50 12.25
N ALA A 113 29.50 14.43 12.51
CA ALA A 113 29.65 15.44 13.56
C ALA A 113 29.25 14.93 14.96
N SER A 114 28.34 13.95 15.05
CA SER A 114 27.84 13.38 16.32
C SER A 114 28.51 12.06 16.73
N GLY A 115 29.29 11.45 15.85
CA GLY A 115 29.90 10.13 16.04
C GLY A 115 31.43 10.16 16.03
N THR A 116 32.00 10.41 17.20
CA THR A 116 33.26 9.84 17.68
C THR A 116 33.42 8.38 17.23
N LEU A 117 34.09 8.12 16.11
CA LEU A 117 34.61 6.78 15.85
C LEU A 117 36.08 6.83 15.43
N LEU A 118 36.78 5.98 16.16
CA LEU A 118 38.19 5.70 16.11
C LEU A 118 38.64 5.31 14.68
N SER A 119 39.93 5.56 14.45
CA SER A 119 40.61 5.44 13.17
C SER A 119 40.43 4.02 12.58
N PRO A 120 40.39 3.85 11.24
CA PRO A 120 40.34 2.55 10.55
C PRO A 120 41.38 1.52 11.02
N GLU A 121 42.42 1.96 11.74
CA GLU A 121 43.47 1.13 12.33
C GLU A 121 42.95 0.17 13.42
N GLU A 122 41.97 0.57 14.23
CA GLU A 122 41.42 -0.32 15.29
C GLU A 122 40.46 -1.38 14.75
N ALA A 123 39.90 -1.19 13.54
CA ALA A 123 39.13 -2.23 12.86
C ALA A 123 40.02 -3.28 12.18
N LEU A 124 41.27 -2.93 11.85
CA LEU A 124 42.24 -3.87 11.25
C LEU A 124 43.00 -4.68 12.32
N ALA A 125 43.13 -4.15 13.54
CA ALA A 125 43.80 -4.85 14.65
C ALA A 125 42.99 -6.01 15.26
N VAL A 126 41.68 -6.12 14.99
CA VAL A 126 40.83 -7.24 15.45
C VAL A 126 40.78 -8.39 14.42
N ALA A 127 41.43 -8.24 13.25
CA ALA A 127 41.46 -9.27 12.21
C ALA A 127 42.67 -10.22 12.28
N ASP A 128 43.61 -10.02 13.20
CA ASP A 128 44.93 -10.70 13.17
C ASP A 128 45.18 -11.72 14.31
N THR A 129 44.15 -12.17 15.01
CA THR A 129 44.23 -13.41 15.81
C THR A 129 43.18 -14.41 15.37
N THR A 130 43.55 -15.25 14.40
CA THR A 130 43.42 -16.74 14.35
C THR A 130 43.39 -17.19 12.87
N PRO A 131 44.21 -18.19 12.48
CA PRO A 131 44.66 -18.37 11.10
C PRO A 131 43.69 -19.12 10.18
N ALA A 132 43.85 -18.83 8.89
CA ALA A 132 43.38 -19.45 7.65
C ALA A 132 43.56 -20.99 7.55
N PRO A 133 43.28 -21.69 6.41
CA PRO A 133 42.14 -21.69 5.48
C PRO A 133 41.72 -23.13 4.97
N GLU A 134 40.62 -23.19 4.21
CA GLU A 134 40.22 -24.20 3.18
C GLU A 134 39.59 -25.58 3.54
N LYS A 135 38.48 -25.87 2.82
CA LYS A 135 37.83 -27.16 2.47
C LYS A 135 36.89 -27.84 3.48
N THR A 136 35.57 -27.73 3.22
CA THR A 136 34.57 -28.85 3.24
C THR A 136 33.16 -28.34 2.85
N VAL A 137 32.89 -28.21 1.55
CA VAL A 137 31.52 -27.99 1.01
C VAL A 137 30.76 -29.31 0.76
N ALA A 138 31.09 -30.38 1.48
CA ALA A 138 30.38 -31.65 1.36
C ALA A 138 30.33 -32.36 2.70
N THR A 139 29.13 -32.81 3.06
CA THR A 139 28.76 -33.59 4.27
C THR A 139 28.21 -32.71 5.41
N LEU A 140 26.88 -32.56 5.44
CA LEU A 140 26.01 -32.59 6.63
C LEU A 140 24.54 -32.29 6.25
N LEU A 141 24.04 -32.87 5.14
CA LEU A 141 22.61 -33.19 5.05
C LEU A 141 22.36 -34.35 6.03
N SER A 142 22.17 -33.98 7.29
CA SER A 142 21.83 -34.92 8.35
C SER A 142 20.40 -35.42 8.11
N ALA A 143 20.27 -36.73 8.04
CA ALA A 143 19.10 -37.49 7.65
C ALA A 143 17.92 -37.45 8.66
N GLU A 144 17.74 -36.33 9.37
CA GLU A 144 16.75 -36.20 10.45
C GLU A 144 15.54 -35.31 10.10
N GLU A 145 15.59 -34.48 9.06
CA GLU A 145 14.43 -33.64 8.72
C GLU A 145 13.38 -34.36 7.85
N VAL A 146 13.73 -35.44 7.14
CA VAL A 146 12.81 -36.15 6.23
C VAL A 146 11.64 -36.83 6.95
N GLN A 147 11.73 -37.08 8.27
CA GLN A 147 10.68 -37.75 9.02
C GLN A 147 9.51 -36.83 9.45
N LYS A 148 9.68 -35.50 9.47
CA LYS A 148 8.61 -34.59 9.91
C LYS A 148 7.57 -34.29 8.83
N HIS A 149 7.87 -34.57 7.57
CA HIS A 149 6.96 -34.32 6.43
C HIS A 149 6.05 -35.51 6.11
N LYS A 150 6.26 -36.68 6.76
CA LYS A 150 5.47 -37.90 6.52
C LYS A 150 4.27 -38.03 7.47
N GLU A 151 4.35 -37.46 8.67
CA GLU A 151 3.24 -37.48 9.64
C GLU A 151 2.14 -36.44 9.34
N ALA A 152 2.42 -35.41 8.54
CA ALA A 152 1.42 -34.41 8.13
C ALA A 152 0.50 -34.89 6.99
N THR A 153 0.80 -36.02 6.34
CA THR A 153 -0.05 -36.62 5.31
C THR A 153 -1.04 -37.66 5.84
N GLU A 154 -0.93 -38.06 7.11
CA GLU A 154 -1.86 -39.02 7.74
C GLU A 154 -3.01 -38.32 8.48
N SER A 155 -2.85 -37.05 8.89
CA SER A 155 -3.94 -36.23 9.45
C SER A 155 -4.87 -35.64 8.38
N ALA A 156 -4.51 -35.73 7.09
CA ALA A 156 -5.40 -35.43 5.97
C ALA A 156 -6.35 -36.60 5.64
N ALA A 157 -6.00 -37.83 6.04
CA ALA A 157 -6.81 -39.02 5.79
C ALA A 157 -7.96 -39.22 6.80
N THR A 158 -7.94 -38.55 7.95
CA THR A 158 -9.06 -38.54 8.92
C THR A 158 -10.14 -37.51 8.61
N PHE A 159 -9.94 -36.60 7.65
CA PHE A 159 -10.98 -35.67 7.18
C PHE A 159 -11.80 -36.22 6.00
N ALA A 160 -11.33 -37.30 5.35
CA ALA A 160 -11.94 -37.89 4.15
C ALA A 160 -13.06 -38.91 4.44
N ASN A 161 -13.51 -39.05 5.69
CA ASN A 161 -14.53 -40.05 6.08
C ASN A 161 -15.89 -39.43 6.50
N PHE A 162 -16.21 -38.23 6.00
CA PHE A 162 -17.51 -37.57 6.21
C PHE A 162 -18.37 -37.46 4.93
N GLU A 163 -17.87 -37.91 3.78
CA GLU A 163 -18.62 -37.89 2.51
C GLU A 163 -19.08 -39.29 2.13
N ASP A 164 -20.09 -39.80 2.85
CA ASP A 164 -21.07 -40.74 2.27
C ASP A 164 -22.35 -40.80 3.14
N LYS A 165 -23.20 -39.77 2.98
CA LYS A 165 -24.65 -39.90 3.25
C LYS A 165 -25.44 -38.90 2.40
N LYS A 166 -25.76 -39.33 1.18
CA LYS A 166 -26.75 -38.72 0.30
C LYS A 166 -28.15 -39.19 0.70
N ALA A 167 -29.05 -38.28 1.09
CA ALA A 167 -30.51 -38.40 0.87
C ALA A 167 -31.30 -37.15 1.34
N THR A 168 -31.90 -36.47 0.35
CA THR A 168 -33.21 -35.78 0.36
C THR A 168 -33.51 -34.71 1.43
N ASP A 169 -33.51 -33.43 1.03
CA ASP A 169 -34.62 -32.50 1.31
C ASP A 169 -34.52 -31.26 0.38
N ASP A 170 -35.47 -31.12 -0.54
CA ASP A 170 -35.64 -29.96 -1.42
C ASP A 170 -36.24 -28.79 -0.61
N GLY A 171 -35.38 -28.03 0.07
CA GLY A 171 -35.74 -26.79 0.78
C GLY A 171 -35.51 -25.54 -0.07
N LYS A 172 -36.52 -25.15 -0.85
CA LYS A 172 -36.63 -23.86 -1.56
C LYS A 172 -36.30 -22.67 -0.62
N PRO A 173 -35.38 -21.75 -0.94
CA PRO A 173 -35.32 -20.47 -0.24
C PRO A 173 -36.55 -19.66 -0.68
N GLU A 174 -37.53 -19.53 0.22
CA GLU A 174 -38.63 -18.59 0.04
C GLU A 174 -38.08 -17.17 -0.03
N ASP A 175 -38.48 -16.46 -1.08
CA ASP A 175 -38.26 -15.03 -1.25
C ASP A 175 -38.81 -14.30 -0.03
N GLN A 176 -37.93 -13.89 0.89
CA GLN A 176 -38.28 -12.86 1.87
C GLN A 176 -38.38 -11.54 1.12
N GLU A 177 -39.58 -11.26 0.62
CA GLU A 177 -39.94 -9.94 0.12
C GLU A 177 -39.73 -8.91 1.23
N TYR A 178 -38.74 -8.06 1.02
CA TYR A 178 -38.44 -6.92 1.87
C TYR A 178 -39.56 -5.87 1.71
N ASN A 179 -40.65 -6.03 2.45
CA ASN A 179 -41.77 -5.09 2.44
C ASN A 179 -41.43 -3.84 3.27
N ALA A 180 -41.30 -2.70 2.58
CA ALA A 180 -40.96 -1.41 3.18
C ALA A 180 -41.92 -0.99 4.32
N ASP A 181 -43.19 -1.43 4.26
CA ASP A 181 -44.22 -1.10 5.25
C ASP A 181 -43.96 -1.73 6.63
N ALA A 182 -43.27 -2.88 6.70
CA ALA A 182 -42.93 -3.52 7.98
C ALA A 182 -41.87 -2.73 8.77
N VAL A 183 -41.00 -1.99 8.07
CA VAL A 183 -39.97 -1.15 8.69
C VAL A 183 -40.58 0.13 9.28
N PHE A 184 -41.60 0.69 8.61
CA PHE A 184 -42.31 1.88 9.09
C PHE A 184 -43.32 1.57 10.20
N ALA A 185 -43.98 0.41 10.18
CA ALA A 185 -44.87 -0.01 11.27
C ALA A 185 -44.15 -0.12 12.62
N LYS A 186 -42.87 -0.54 12.62
CA LYS A 186 -42.04 -0.62 13.82
C LYS A 186 -41.59 0.74 14.36
N PHE A 187 -41.86 1.83 13.63
CA PHE A 187 -41.57 3.20 14.03
C PHE A 187 -42.79 3.94 14.60
N GLU A 188 -44.01 3.59 14.16
CA GLU A 188 -45.25 4.21 14.69
C GLU A 188 -45.60 3.74 16.12
N ASP A 189 -45.20 2.53 16.50
CA ASP A 189 -45.48 1.98 17.83
C ASP A 189 -44.66 2.64 18.97
N LYS A 190 -43.71 3.51 18.63
CA LYS A 190 -42.93 4.30 19.59
C LYS A 190 -43.46 5.71 19.82
N LYS A 191 -44.61 6.07 19.23
CA LYS A 191 -45.22 7.39 19.34
C LYS A 191 -46.68 7.34 19.82
N LYS A 192 -46.94 6.62 20.92
CA LYS A 192 -48.12 6.86 21.76
C LYS A 192 -47.76 7.82 22.90
N PRO A 193 -48.44 8.98 23.03
CA PRO A 193 -48.27 9.88 24.15
C PRO A 193 -49.17 9.42 25.30
N ASP A 194 -48.62 8.72 26.28
CA ASP A 194 -49.32 8.53 27.55
C ASP A 194 -49.16 9.81 28.38
N SER A 195 -50.00 10.78 28.03
CA SER A 195 -50.55 11.73 28.98
C SER A 195 -51.45 10.96 29.94
N GLU A 196 -51.11 10.91 31.22
CA GLU A 196 -52.08 10.98 32.31
C GLU A 196 -51.32 11.20 33.62
N ASN A 197 -51.43 12.43 34.11
CA ASN A 197 -51.10 12.84 35.47
C ASN A 197 -52.41 12.74 36.26
N THR A 198 -52.52 11.76 37.16
CA THR A 198 -53.45 11.75 38.31
C THR A 198 -52.85 10.87 39.39
#